data_AF-A0A2I0HJF9-F1
#
_entry.id   AF-A0A2I0HJF9-F1
#
_cell.length_a   1.000
_cell.length_b   1.000
_cell.length_c   1.000
_cell.angle_alpha   90.00
_cell.angle_beta   90.00
_cell.angle_gamma   90.00
#
_symmetry.space_group_name_H-M   'P 1'
#
loop_
_entity.id
_entity.type
_entity.pdbx_description
1 polymer ?
#
loop_
_entity_poly.entity_id
_entity_poly.type
_entity_poly.pdbx_seq_one_letter_code
_entity_poly.pdbx_strand_id
1 'polypeptide(L)' 'NSLLEFARVVKAQEQVVAGTLHHLTIEAVDAGKKKLYEAKVAENSAKFDMLLNLKRGEKEEKFKVE' A
#
# COMPACT_ATOMS: atom_id res chain seq x y z
N ASN A 1 10.17 1.12 -14.87
CA ASN A 1 10.53 0.17 -13.80
C ASN A 1 10.99 1.00 -12.61
N SER A 2 10.09 1.36 -11.68
CA SER A 2 10.49 2.07 -10.46
C SER A 2 10.87 1.02 -9.41
N LEU A 3 12.08 1.11 -8.86
CA LEU A 3 12.52 0.26 -7.75
C LEU A 3 11.89 0.81 -6.47
N LEU A 4 10.94 0.06 -5.92
CA LEU A 4 10.39 0.35 -4.59
C LEU A 4 11.29 -0.27 -3.53
N GLU A 5 11.76 0.52 -2.59
CA GLU A 5 12.50 0.02 -1.43
C GLU A 5 11.54 -0.14 -0.25
N PHE A 6 11.36 -1.36 0.23
CA PHE A 6 10.52 -1.62 1.39
C PHE A 6 11.09 -0.96 2.65
N ALA A 7 10.26 -0.23 3.40
CA ALA A 7 10.65 0.35 4.69
C ALA A 7 10.07 -0.43 5.87
N ARG A 8 8.74 -0.55 5.97
CA ARG A 8 8.06 -1.28 7.07
C ARG A 8 6.59 -1.58 6.77
N VAL A 9 6.03 -2.54 7.50
CA VAL A 9 4.57 -2.74 7.57
C VAL A 9 3.99 -1.77 8.60
N VAL A 10 2.99 -1.00 8.21
CA VAL A 10 2.29 -0.04 9.08
C VAL A 10 1.01 -0.63 9.64
N LYS A 11 0.34 -1.49 8.87
CA LYS A 11 -0.86 -2.20 9.29
C LYS A 11 -0.92 -3.57 8.61
N ALA A 12 -1.35 -4.59 9.35
CA ALA A 12 -1.67 -5.90 8.81
C ALA A 12 -3.04 -6.31 9.34
N GLN A 13 -3.94 -6.69 8.45
CA GLN A 13 -5.26 -7.19 8.79
C GLN A 13 -5.53 -8.45 7.97
N GLU A 14 -5.92 -9.52 8.63
CA GLU A 14 -6.41 -10.72 7.97
C GLU A 14 -7.91 -10.61 7.75
N GLN A 15 -8.33 -10.86 6.52
CA GLN A 15 -9.72 -10.90 6.12
C GLN A 15 -10.05 -12.31 5.65
N VAL A 16 -10.96 -12.99 6.37
CA VAL A 16 -11.46 -14.31 6.01
C VAL A 16 -12.69 -14.13 5.13
N VAL A 17 -12.55 -14.36 3.82
CA VAL A 17 -13.64 -14.28 2.82
C VAL A 17 -13.49 -15.47 1.88
N ALA A 18 -14.24 -16.55 2.13
CA ALA A 18 -14.21 -17.80 1.35
C ALA A 18 -12.76 -18.25 0.96
N GLY A 19 -11.79 -17.98 1.84
CA GLY A 19 -10.34 -18.04 1.62
C GLY A 19 -9.61 -17.02 2.52
N THR A 20 -8.27 -17.07 2.53
CA THR A 20 -7.44 -16.15 3.32
C THR A 20 -6.98 -14.96 2.46
N LEU A 21 -7.40 -13.75 2.84
CA LEU A 21 -6.95 -12.51 2.22
C LEU A 21 -6.23 -11.65 3.26
N HIS A 22 -4.93 -11.45 3.12
CA HIS A 22 -4.19 -10.53 3.96
C HIS A 22 -4.20 -9.13 3.33
N HIS A 23 -4.70 -8.16 4.07
CA HIS A 23 -4.62 -6.75 3.73
C HIS A 23 -3.47 -6.11 4.52
N LEU A 24 -2.42 -5.73 3.80
CA LEU A 24 -1.24 -5.08 4.36
C LEU A 24 -1.21 -3.62 3.89
N THR A 25 -0.88 -2.72 4.81
CA THR A 25 -0.46 -1.36 4.47
C THR A 25 1.03 -1.27 4.74
N ILE A 26 1.82 -1.03 3.70
CA ILE A 26 3.28 -0.93 3.78
C ILE A 26 3.74 0.48 3.47
N GLU A 27 4.81 0.90 4.12
CA GLU A 27 5.57 2.09 3.77
C GLU A 27 6.75 1.64 2.90
N ALA A 28 6.88 2.25 1.72
CA ALA A 28 8.01 2.03 0.83
C ALA A 28 8.55 3.37 0.32
N VAL A 29 9.83 3.38 -0.04
CA VAL A 29 10.52 4.52 -0.62
C VAL A 29 10.48 4.38 -2.14
N ASP A 30 9.94 5.41 -2.79
CA ASP A 30 9.86 5.54 -4.24
C ASP A 30 10.54 6.84 -4.64
N ALA A 31 11.64 6.73 -5.39
CA ALA A 31 12.49 7.86 -5.78
C ALA A 31 12.87 8.77 -4.58
N GLY A 32 13.26 8.16 -3.46
CA GLY A 32 13.67 8.88 -2.24
C GLY A 32 12.53 9.45 -1.39
N LYS A 33 11.26 9.23 -1.76
CA LYS A 33 10.09 9.68 -1.01
C LYS A 33 9.34 8.51 -0.41
N LYS A 34 9.06 8.58 0.89
CA LYS A 34 8.21 7.59 1.58
C LYS A 34 6.76 7.75 1.13
N LYS A 35 6.15 6.65 0.71
CA LYS A 35 4.73 6.54 0.34
C LYS A 35 4.12 5.31 1.01
N LEU A 36 2.80 5.36 1.20
CA LEU A 36 2.04 4.22 1.69
C LEU A 36 1.46 3.45 0.51
N TYR A 37 1.46 2.13 0.63
CA TYR A 37 0.93 1.20 -0.36
C TYR A 37 -0.01 0.22 0.32
N GLU A 38 -1.09 -0.13 -0.35
CA GLU A 38 -1.97 -1.22 0.07
C GLU A 38 -1.64 -2.46 -0.75
N ALA A 39 -1.36 -3.57 -0.05
CA ALA A 39 -1.15 -4.86 -0.66
C ALA A 39 -2.27 -5.80 -0.21
N LYS A 40 -2.91 -6.44 -1.18
CA LYS A 40 -3.87 -7.52 -0.95
C LYS A 40 -3.22 -8.82 -1.39
N VAL A 41 -2.95 -9.69 -0.44
CA VAL A 41 -2.29 -10.97 -0.67
C VAL A 41 -3.31 -12.08 -0.49
N ALA A 42 -3.59 -12.81 -1.55
CA ALA A 42 -4.32 -14.07 -1.54
C ALA A 42 -3.34 -15.23 -1.76
N GLU A 43 -3.76 -16.47 -1.50
CA GLU A 43 -2.91 -17.68 -1.51
C GLU A 43 -1.89 -17.75 -2.65
N ASN A 44 -2.29 -17.40 -3.89
CA ASN A 44 -1.43 -17.52 -5.07
C ASN A 44 -1.11 -16.18 -5.76
N SER A 45 -1.56 -15.03 -5.23
CA SER A 45 -1.30 -13.74 -5.89
C SER A 45 -1.35 -12.57 -4.92
N ALA A 46 -0.50 -11.58 -5.17
CA ALA A 46 -0.53 -10.30 -4.50
C ALA A 46 -0.90 -9.20 -5.49
N LYS A 47 -1.86 -8.36 -5.11
CA LYS A 47 -2.19 -7.11 -5.83
C LYS A 47 -1.71 -5.93 -4.98
N PHE A 48 -0.94 -5.05 -5.60
CA PHE A 48 -0.41 -3.85 -4.95
C PHE A 48 -1.08 -2.62 -5.56
N ASP A 49 -1.83 -1.90 -4.74
CA ASP A 49 -2.36 -0.58 -5.08
C ASP A 49 -1.40 0.48 -4.52
N MET A 50 -0.92 1.37 -5.40
CA MET A 50 -0.13 2.51 -4.98
C MET A 50 -1.03 3.66 -4.56
N LEU A 51 -0.84 4.19 -3.35
CA LEU A 51 -1.60 5.32 -2.83
C LEU A 51 -0.71 6.56 -2.74
N LEU A 52 -1.16 7.65 -3.36
CA LEU A 52 -0.54 8.96 -3.21
C LEU A 52 -1.38 9.82 -2.27
N ASN A 53 -0.80 10.18 -1.12
CA ASN A 53 -1.39 11.17 -0.23
C ASN A 53 -0.83 12.56 -0.59
N LEU A 54 -1.71 13.46 -1.00
CA LEU A 54 -1.41 14.87 -1.28
C LEU A 54 -2.01 15.72 -0.16
N LYS A 55 -1.17 16.53 0.52
CA LYS A 55 -1.66 17.56 1.45
C LYS A 55 -1.74 18.91 0.76
N ARG A 56 -2.93 19.50 0.71
CA ARG A 56 -3.19 20.86 0.21
C ARG A 56 -3.84 21.67 1.34
N GLY A 57 -3.03 22.48 2.02
CA GLY A 57 -3.45 23.17 3.25
C GLY A 57 -3.74 22.16 4.36
N GLU A 58 -4.87 22.32 5.06
CA GLU A 58 -5.30 21.40 6.13
C GLU A 58 -5.92 20.09 5.61
N LYS A 59 -6.16 19.97 4.30
CA LYS A 59 -6.79 18.79 3.70
C LYS A 59 -5.75 17.80 3.17
N GLU A 60 -5.94 16.54 3.51
CA GLU A 60 -5.20 15.41 2.97
C GLU A 60 -6.09 14.61 2.01
N GLU A 61 -5.66 14.48 0.76
CA GLU A 61 -6.37 13.75 -0.29
C GLU A 61 -5.57 12.48 -0.63
N LYS A 62 -6.25 11.32 -0.70
CA LYS A 62 -5.64 10.04 -1.08
C LYS A 62 -6.11 9.64 -2.48
N PHE A 63 -5.17 9.39 -3.38
CA PHE A 63 -5.44 8.92 -4.74
C PHE A 63 -4.86 7.53 -4.96
N LYS A 64 -5.64 6.63 -5.57
CA LYS A 64 -5.10 5.38 -6.15
C LYS A 64 -4.40 5.72 -7.46
N VAL A 65 -3.19 5.20 -7.64
CA VAL A 65 -2.43 5.33 -8.88
C VAL A 65 -2.56 4.01 -9.63
N GLU A 66 -3.07 4.06 -10.86
CA GLU A 66 -3.13 2.93 -11.80
C GLU A 66 -1.82 2.77 -12.58
#